data_AF-A0A2V2QAV1-F1
#
_entry.id   AF-A0A2V2QAV1-F1
#
_cell.length_a   1.000
_cell.length_b   1.000
_cell.length_c   1.000
_cell.angle_alpha   90.00
_cell.angle_beta   90.00
_cell.angle_gamma   90.00
#
_symmetry.space_group_name_H-M   'P 1'
#
loop_
_entity.id
_entity.type
_entity.pdbx_description
1 polymer ?
#
loop_
_entity_poly.entity_id
_entity_poly.type
_entity_poly.pdbx_seq_one_letter_code
_entity_poly.pdbx_strand_id
1 'polypeptide(L)' 'VRRLAARAGYPHVLGYDVESRDHAATGVPAVLRKVTGELRHGSVVGLSLARPVTVAALPLLLTEIDRRGLRAVTATELLS' A
#
# COMPACT_ATOMS: atom_id res chain seq x y z
N VAL A 1 -17.37 2.85 -13.03
CA VAL A 1 -16.54 3.93 -12.46
C VAL A 1 -15.51 4.48 -13.45
N ARG A 2 -14.62 3.66 -14.02
CA ARG A 2 -13.55 4.10 -14.96
C ARG A 2 -14.02 5.05 -16.07
N ARG A 3 -15.10 4.73 -16.79
CA ARG A 3 -15.66 5.59 -17.86
C ARG A 3 -16.08 6.98 -17.35
N LEU A 4 -16.66 7.06 -16.14
CA LEU A 4 -17.07 8.32 -15.54
C LEU A 4 -15.85 9.12 -15.08
N ALA A 5 -14.87 8.45 -14.46
CA ALA A 5 -13.61 9.06 -14.04
C ALA A 5 -12.86 9.68 -15.24
N ALA A 6 -12.76 8.96 -16.35
CA ALA A 6 -12.15 9.47 -17.58
C ALA A 6 -12.87 10.71 -18.13
N ARG A 7 -14.22 10.72 -18.13
CA ARG A 7 -15.01 11.91 -18.54
C ARG A 7 -14.79 13.11 -17.62
N ALA A 8 -14.48 12.88 -16.34
CA ALA A 8 -14.16 13.92 -15.38
C ALA A 8 -12.68 14.34 -15.40
N GLY A 9 -11.88 13.80 -16.32
CA GLY A 9 -10.46 14.16 -16.46
C GLY A 9 -9.50 13.38 -15.57
N TYR A 10 -9.96 12.32 -14.88
CA TYR A 10 -9.06 11.44 -14.13
C TYR A 10 -8.42 10.40 -15.06
N PRO A 11 -7.10 10.42 -15.27
CA PRO A 11 -6.43 9.51 -16.21
C PRO A 11 -6.40 8.06 -15.70
N HIS A 12 -6.41 7.87 -14.38
CA HIS A 12 -6.35 6.55 -13.75
C HIS A 12 -7.40 6.42 -12.65
N VAL A 13 -7.92 5.20 -12.46
CA VAL A 13 -8.66 4.78 -11.27
C VAL A 13 -7.84 3.70 -10.60
N LEU A 14 -7.26 4.03 -9.45
CA LEU A 14 -6.38 3.14 -8.71
C LEU A 14 -7.14 2.49 -7.55
N GLY A 15 -7.04 1.16 -7.47
CA GLY A 15 -7.37 0.39 -6.27
C GLY A 15 -6.11 -0.22 -5.68
N TYR A 16 -6.24 -0.96 -4.60
CA TYR A 16 -5.14 -1.70 -3.97
C TYR A 16 -5.38 -3.21 -4.09
N ASP A 17 -4.30 -3.98 -4.26
CA ASP A 17 -4.32 -5.44 -4.29
C ASP A 17 -3.80 -6.06 -2.99
N VAL A 18 -3.16 -5.27 -2.12
CA VAL A 18 -2.71 -5.71 -0.79
C VAL A 18 -3.44 -4.91 0.29
N GLU A 19 -4.27 -5.58 1.09
CA GLU A 19 -4.95 -4.99 2.25
C GLU A 19 -4.11 -5.19 3.52
N SER A 20 -3.79 -4.11 4.24
CA SER A 20 -2.96 -4.17 5.46
C SER A 20 -3.66 -4.81 6.66
N ARG A 21 -5.01 -4.79 6.68
CA ARG A 21 -5.84 -5.21 7.83
C ARG A 21 -5.52 -4.45 9.12
N ASP A 22 -5.00 -3.23 9.01
CA ASP A 22 -4.64 -2.39 10.15
C ASP A 22 -5.79 -2.14 11.15
N HIS A 23 -7.03 -2.17 10.66
CA HIS A 23 -8.25 -2.05 11.47
C HIS A 23 -8.48 -3.18 12.47
N ALA A 24 -7.90 -4.36 12.22
CA ALA A 24 -8.01 -5.54 13.08
C ALA A 24 -6.65 -6.01 13.61
N ALA A 25 -5.60 -5.20 13.41
CA ALA A 25 -4.25 -5.60 13.79
C ALA A 25 -4.09 -5.61 15.31
N THR A 26 -3.52 -6.68 15.85
CA THR A 26 -3.14 -6.80 17.26
C THR A 26 -1.84 -6.06 17.61
N GLY A 27 -1.21 -5.42 16.62
CA GLY A 27 0.02 -4.64 16.77
C GLY A 27 0.81 -4.54 15.46
N VAL A 28 1.93 -3.82 15.51
CA VAL A 28 2.81 -3.58 14.35
C VAL A 28 3.27 -4.86 13.65
N PRO A 29 3.70 -5.93 14.35
CA PRO A 29 4.11 -7.17 13.70
C PRO A 29 3.00 -7.86 12.88
N ALA A 30 1.73 -7.67 13.26
CA ALA A 30 0.60 -8.24 12.52
C ALA A 30 0.42 -7.53 11.16
N VAL A 31 0.54 -6.20 11.13
CA VAL A 31 0.51 -5.40 9.89
C VAL A 31 1.70 -5.76 9.01
N LEU A 32 2.90 -5.82 9.58
CA LEU A 32 4.12 -6.17 8.83
C LEU A 32 3.98 -7.53 8.16
N ARG A 33 3.64 -8.58 8.92
CA ARG A 33 3.49 -9.93 8.37
C ARG A 33 2.42 -9.99 7.29
N LYS A 34 1.29 -9.29 7.48
CA LYS A 34 0.18 -9.29 6.52
C LYS A 34 0.57 -8.63 5.20
N VAL A 35 1.17 -7.45 5.24
CA VAL A 35 1.56 -6.72 4.03
C VAL A 35 2.71 -7.43 3.34
N THR A 36 3.77 -7.73 4.08
CA THR A 36 5.01 -8.30 3.51
C THR A 36 4.81 -9.75 3.04
N GLY A 37 3.83 -10.48 3.58
CA GLY A 37 3.47 -11.80 3.07
C GLY A 37 2.81 -11.79 1.68
N GLU A 38 2.27 -10.66 1.24
CA GLU A 38 1.52 -10.53 -0.02
C GLU A 38 2.16 -9.55 -1.02
N LEU A 39 3.23 -8.86 -0.63
CA LEU A 39 3.97 -7.95 -1.50
C LEU A 39 4.57 -8.70 -2.70
N ARG A 40 4.39 -8.11 -3.88
CA ARG A 40 5.01 -8.48 -5.15
C ARG A 40 5.37 -7.21 -5.94
N HIS A 41 6.13 -7.37 -7.02
CA HIS A 41 6.40 -6.27 -7.94
C HIS A 41 5.08 -5.65 -8.43
N GLY A 42 4.98 -4.33 -8.32
CA GLY A 42 3.79 -3.58 -8.73
C GLY A 42 2.61 -3.60 -7.76
N SER A 43 2.75 -4.20 -6.57
CA SER A 43 1.70 -4.14 -5.54
C SER A 43 1.35 -2.70 -5.15
N VAL A 44 0.05 -2.46 -4.96
CA VAL A 44 -0.50 -1.25 -4.36
C VAL A 44 -1.10 -1.63 -3.02
N VAL A 45 -0.57 -1.05 -1.94
CA VAL A 45 -0.95 -1.40 -0.56
C VAL A 45 -1.95 -0.38 -0.02
N GLY A 46 -3.10 -0.87 0.48
CA GLY A 46 -4.07 -0.07 1.22
C GLY A 46 -3.64 0.10 2.67
N LEU A 47 -3.40 1.35 3.08
CA LEU A 47 -2.99 1.73 4.44
C LEU A 47 -3.86 2.88 4.96
N SER A 48 -4.20 2.88 6.25
CA SER A 48 -4.88 4.01 6.90
C SER A 48 -3.97 4.71 7.90
N LEU A 49 -3.51 5.92 7.56
CA LEU A 49 -2.69 6.75 8.47
C LEU A 49 -3.48 7.32 9.65
N ALA A 50 -4.81 7.18 9.65
CA ALA A 50 -5.64 7.47 10.82
C ALA A 50 -5.45 6.43 11.94
N ARG A 51 -4.75 5.31 11.67
CA ARG A 51 -4.45 4.29 12.68
C ARG A 51 -3.00 4.41 13.18
N PRO A 52 -2.79 4.62 14.48
CA PRO A 52 -1.44 4.72 15.05
C PRO A 52 -0.55 3.51 14.75
N VAL A 53 -1.14 2.29 14.70
CA VAL A 53 -0.41 1.06 14.36
C VAL A 53 0.17 1.11 12.94
N THR A 54 -0.52 1.74 11.99
CA THR A 54 -0.06 1.90 10.61
C THR A 54 1.08 2.89 10.52
N VAL A 55 0.98 4.02 11.24
CA VAL A 55 2.06 5.01 11.32
C VAL A 55 3.31 4.40 11.93
N ALA A 56 3.17 3.62 13.01
CA ALA A 56 4.28 2.92 13.64
C ALA A 56 4.88 1.80 12.77
N ALA A 57 4.07 1.17 11.91
CA ALA A 57 4.52 0.12 10.99
C ALA A 57 5.23 0.68 9.75
N LEU A 58 4.93 1.91 9.33
CA LEU A 58 5.37 2.45 8.04
C LEU A 58 6.90 2.43 7.83
N PRO A 59 7.75 2.88 8.79
CA PRO A 59 9.20 2.82 8.60
C PRO A 59 9.71 1.39 8.41
N LEU A 60 9.15 0.43 9.16
CA LEU A 60 9.56 -0.97 9.08
C LEU A 60 9.09 -1.64 7.78
N LEU A 61 7.92 -1.26 7.26
CA LEU A 61 7.45 -1.71 5.95
C LEU A 61 8.40 -1.22 4.84
N LEU A 62 8.84 0.04 4.89
CA LEU A 62 9.78 0.59 3.91
C LEU A 62 11.13 -0.13 3.96
N THR A 63 11.64 -0.43 5.17
CA THR A 63 12.86 -1.24 5.33
C THR A 63 12.72 -2.64 4.74
N GLU A 64 11.58 -3.31 4.95
CA GLU A 64 11.35 -4.65 4.42
C GLU A 64 11.14 -4.67 2.90
N ILE A 65 10.54 -3.61 2.34
CA ILE A 65 10.44 -3.40 0.89
C ILE A 65 11.84 -3.31 0.28
N ASP A 66 12.71 -2.47 0.86
CA ASP A 66 14.10 -2.29 0.40
C ASP A 66 14.91 -3.60 0.53
N ARG A 67 14.79 -4.30 1.66
CA ARG A 67 15.45 -5.60 1.91
C ARG A 67 15.09 -6.66 0.86
N ARG A 68 13.91 -6.56 0.24
CA ARG A 68 13.43 -7.46 -0.82
C ARG A 68 13.82 -7.01 -2.22
N GLY A 69 14.61 -5.96 -2.36
CA GLY A 69 14.95 -5.37 -3.66
C GLY A 69 13.76 -4.70 -4.35
N LEU A 70 12.71 -4.35 -3.60
CA LEU A 70 11.59 -3.56 -4.09
C LEU A 70 11.82 -2.09 -3.76
N ARG A 71 11.19 -1.19 -4.53
CA ARG A 71 11.20 0.26 -4.25
C ARG A 71 9.77 0.71 -3.98
N ALA A 72 9.55 1.39 -2.86
CA ALA A 72 8.32 2.14 -2.64
C ALA A 72 8.35 3.38 -3.53
N VAL A 73 7.29 3.58 -4.31
CA VAL A 73 7.18 4.66 -5.29
C VAL A 73 5.83 5.34 -5.15
N THR A 74 5.73 6.54 -5.71
CA THR A 74 4.43 7.22 -5.84
C THR A 74 3.52 6.48 -6.82
N ALA A 75 2.20 6.73 -6.72
CA ALA A 75 1.25 6.19 -7.69
C ALA A 75 1.54 6.63 -9.13
N THR A 76 2.05 7.85 -9.31
CA THR A 76 2.44 8.37 -10.64
C THR A 76 3.62 7.57 -11.20
N GLU A 77 4.68 7.38 -10.43
CA GLU A 77 5.85 6.57 -10.86
C GLU A 77 5.48 5.11 -11.15
N LEU A 78 4.50 4.55 -10.44
CA LEU A 78 4.06 3.17 -10.66
C LEU A 78 3.27 3.00 -11.97
N LEU A 79 2.56 4.05 -12.41
CA LEU A 79 1.59 3.98 -13.51
C LEU A 79 2.04 4.71 -14.78
N SER A 80 3.19 5.39 -14.75
CA SER A 80 3.80 6.09 -15.89
C SER A 80 4.89 5.26 -16.53
#